data_AF-A0A358N9L1-F1
#
_entry.id   AF-A0A358N9L1-F1
#
_cell.length_a   1.000
_cell.length_b   1.000
_cell.length_c   1.000
_cell.angle_alpha   90.00
_cell.angle_beta   90.00
_cell.angle_gamma   90.00
#
_symmetry.space_group_name_H-M   'P 1'
#
loop_
_entity.id
_entity.type
_entity.pdbx_description
1 polymer ?
#
loop_
_entity_poly.entity_id
_entity_poly.type
_entity_poly.pdbx_seq_one_letter_code
_entity_poly.pdbx_strand_id
1 'polypeptide(L)'
;MTPEQFIQRCHDLIGSVPENADQSNGESLIGFFQSFRPDGRALQGIFEGIPVATELQTRLDNLFIAAGDDRRPEGGRDAYFVIRKPDPLDPTVAGELTKQWLDGIRQFADTMSASSIVNALRPDVKVRVLEGIPPKHPKDDAEKSNLLKAVLQDSSHLVEKVDAGPLPAVLRPAYYYTACDAMLRDYLMWPLYAKATGLADPLAAYFELWRHRVKYRIFGETQIDLYLPWHPA
;
A
#
# COMPACT_ATOMS: atom_id res chain seq x y z
N MET A 1 11.09 16.94 12.11
CA MET A 1 12.13 16.44 11.19
C MET A 1 11.85 16.97 9.79
N THR A 2 12.86 17.43 9.05
CA THR A 2 12.72 17.84 7.64
C THR A 2 12.93 16.65 6.68
N PRO A 3 12.51 16.75 5.40
CA PRO A 3 12.76 15.69 4.43
C PRO A 3 14.24 15.35 4.26
N GLU A 4 15.12 16.36 4.25
CA GLU A 4 16.57 16.19 4.08
C GLU A 4 17.18 15.43 5.27
N GLN A 5 16.73 15.77 6.49
CA GLN A 5 17.14 15.05 7.70
C GLN A 5 16.70 13.58 7.68
N PHE A 6 15.51 13.30 7.15
CA PHE A 6 15.02 11.94 7.01
C PHE A 6 15.82 11.14 5.99
N ILE A 7 16.10 11.72 4.81
CA ILE A 7 16.92 11.09 3.77
C ILE A 7 18.32 10.78 4.32
N GLN A 8 18.97 11.77 4.94
CA GLN A 8 20.28 11.58 5.53
C GLN A 8 20.29 10.44 6.56
N ARG A 9 19.28 10.39 7.44
CA ARG A 9 19.16 9.30 8.42
C ARG A 9 19.03 7.92 7.76
N CYS A 10 18.27 7.82 6.67
CA CYS A 10 18.15 6.58 5.92
C CYS A 10 19.51 6.19 5.31
N HIS A 11 20.23 7.15 4.75
CA HIS A 11 21.55 6.94 4.15
C HIS A 11 22.59 6.51 5.19
N ASP A 12 22.58 7.11 6.37
CA ASP A 12 23.46 6.75 7.49
C ASP A 12 23.26 5.29 7.93
N LEU A 13 22.02 4.78 7.89
CA LEU A 13 21.72 3.39 8.26
C LEU A 13 22.22 2.36 7.26
N ILE A 14 22.27 2.69 5.96
CA ILE A 14 22.74 1.78 4.91
C ILE A 14 24.24 1.92 4.62
N GLY A 15 24.88 2.99 5.10
CA GLY A 15 26.34 3.20 5.06
C GLY A 15 26.94 3.45 3.68
N SER A 16 26.19 3.26 2.59
CA SER A 16 26.62 3.57 1.23
C SER A 16 25.45 4.02 0.36
N VAL A 17 25.53 5.25 -0.14
CA VAL A 17 24.67 5.77 -1.21
C VAL A 17 25.56 5.93 -2.43
N PRO A 18 25.11 5.54 -3.64
CA PRO A 18 25.87 5.81 -4.85
C PRO A 18 26.21 7.31 -4.96
N GLU A 19 27.47 7.66 -5.22
CA GLU A 19 27.93 9.07 -5.34
C GLU A 19 27.16 9.87 -6.40
N ASN A 20 26.55 9.17 -7.36
CA ASN A 20 25.76 9.71 -8.46
C ASN A 20 24.24 9.74 -8.21
N ALA A 21 23.77 9.26 -7.06
CA ALA A 21 22.35 9.36 -6.71
C ALA A 21 22.03 10.80 -6.29
N ASP A 22 20.93 11.35 -6.79
CA ASP A 22 20.40 12.62 -6.29
C ASP A 22 19.87 12.42 -4.86
N GLN A 23 20.72 12.74 -3.89
CA GLN A 23 20.42 12.61 -2.45
C GLN A 23 19.42 13.66 -1.96
N SER A 24 18.97 14.58 -2.84
CA SER A 24 17.98 15.59 -2.49
C SER A 24 16.54 15.11 -2.71
N ASN A 25 16.33 13.93 -3.31
CA ASN A 25 15.01 13.42 -3.63
C ASN A 25 14.75 11.99 -3.08
N GLY A 26 13.47 11.63 -2.98
CA GLY A 26 13.03 10.36 -2.42
C GLY A 26 13.37 9.11 -3.25
N GLU A 27 13.82 9.27 -4.50
CA GLU A 27 14.21 8.12 -5.35
C GLU A 27 15.48 7.45 -4.83
N SER A 28 16.35 8.19 -4.15
CA SER A 28 17.54 7.63 -3.48
C SER A 28 17.19 6.61 -2.38
N LEU A 29 15.93 6.55 -1.95
CA LEU A 29 15.43 5.63 -0.92
C LEU A 29 14.74 4.38 -1.52
N ILE A 30 14.72 4.22 -2.84
CA ILE A 30 14.20 3.01 -3.48
C ILE A 30 15.03 1.80 -3.01
N GLY A 31 14.35 0.78 -2.47
CA GLY A 31 15.01 -0.42 -1.94
C GLY A 31 15.46 -0.28 -0.48
N PHE A 32 15.31 0.90 0.15
CA PHE A 32 15.77 1.14 1.53
C PHE A 32 15.18 0.12 2.51
N PHE A 33 13.85 -0.02 2.58
CA PHE A 33 13.19 -0.91 3.54
C PHE A 33 13.55 -2.40 3.30
N GLN A 34 13.78 -2.81 2.06
CA GLN A 34 14.10 -4.18 1.68
C GLN A 34 15.43 -4.65 2.29
N SER A 35 16.39 -3.72 2.48
CA SER A 35 17.70 -3.99 3.07
C SER A 35 17.63 -4.45 4.53
N PHE A 36 16.50 -4.21 5.21
CA PHE A 36 16.31 -4.53 6.63
C PHE A 36 15.45 -5.76 6.87
N ARG A 37 15.12 -6.52 5.83
CA ARG A 37 14.44 -7.81 5.99
C ARG A 37 15.36 -8.86 6.64
N PRO A 38 14.80 -9.78 7.45
CA PRO A 38 13.37 -10.13 7.50
C PRO A 38 12.53 -9.35 8.52
N ASP A 39 13.13 -8.68 9.51
CA ASP A 39 12.38 -8.23 10.70
C ASP A 39 12.33 -6.71 10.90
N GLY A 40 13.09 -5.93 10.13
CA GLY A 40 13.07 -4.47 10.21
C GLY A 40 13.63 -3.91 11.53
N ARG A 41 14.22 -4.72 12.42
CA ARG A 41 14.61 -4.27 13.77
C ARG A 41 15.60 -3.11 13.78
N ALA A 42 16.49 -3.06 12.80
CA ALA A 42 17.46 -1.97 12.66
C ALA A 42 16.83 -0.64 12.18
N LEU A 43 15.53 -0.62 11.88
CA LEU A 43 14.77 0.60 11.57
C LEU A 43 14.12 1.23 12.80
N GLN A 44 14.27 0.66 13.99
CA GLN A 44 13.69 1.23 15.21
C GLN A 44 14.20 2.67 15.42
N GLY A 45 13.26 3.60 15.61
CA GLY A 45 13.55 5.03 15.77
C GLY A 45 13.79 5.79 14.46
N ILE A 46 13.66 5.16 13.28
CA ILE A 46 13.84 5.84 11.98
C ILE A 46 12.94 7.08 11.85
N PHE A 47 11.73 7.01 12.40
CA PHE A 47 10.76 8.11 12.36
C PHE A 47 10.87 9.11 13.54
N GLU A 48 11.81 8.95 14.47
CA GLU A 48 11.92 9.81 15.65
C GLU A 48 12.04 11.29 15.26
N GLY A 49 11.17 12.15 15.83
CA GLY A 49 11.09 13.57 15.47
C GLY A 49 10.02 13.90 14.42
N ILE A 50 9.21 12.92 14.01
CA ILE A 50 7.96 13.09 13.26
C ILE A 50 6.78 13.00 14.25
N PRO A 51 5.76 13.88 14.18
CA PRO A 51 4.65 13.88 15.14
C PRO A 51 3.86 12.57 15.26
N VAL A 52 3.86 11.73 14.22
CA VAL A 52 3.15 10.44 14.13
C VAL A 52 4.11 9.25 14.02
N ALA A 53 5.30 9.38 14.62
CA ALA A 53 6.38 8.40 14.51
C ALA A 53 5.99 7.00 14.98
N THR A 54 5.23 6.90 16.08
CA THR A 54 4.81 5.61 16.67
C THR A 54 3.87 4.86 15.73
N GLU A 55 2.92 5.58 15.12
CA GLU A 55 1.95 5.01 14.18
C GLU A 55 2.64 4.57 12.89
N LEU A 56 3.60 5.36 12.38
CA LEU A 56 4.42 4.99 11.23
C LEU A 56 5.27 3.75 11.53
N GLN A 57 5.93 3.69 12.70
CA GLN A 57 6.71 2.52 13.12
C GLN A 57 5.83 1.27 13.22
N THR A 58 4.66 1.39 13.83
CA THR A 58 3.72 0.25 13.98
C THR A 58 3.31 -0.32 12.63
N ARG A 59 3.02 0.54 11.64
CA ARG A 59 2.66 0.09 10.28
C ARG A 59 3.83 -0.56 9.56
N LEU A 60 5.03 -0.02 9.74
CA LEU A 60 6.24 -0.61 9.20
C LEU A 60 6.52 -1.99 9.83
N ASP A 61 6.40 -2.12 11.14
CA ASP A 61 6.57 -3.40 11.84
C ASP A 61 5.54 -4.42 11.34
N ASN A 62 4.28 -4.02 11.17
CA ASN A 62 3.24 -4.88 10.60
C ASN A 62 3.55 -5.34 9.17
N LEU A 63 4.19 -4.50 8.35
CA LEU A 63 4.65 -4.87 7.01
C LEU A 63 5.71 -5.98 7.07
N PHE A 64 6.73 -5.83 7.93
CA PHE A 64 7.78 -6.85 8.10
C PHE A 64 7.22 -8.16 8.66
N ILE A 65 6.32 -8.08 9.66
CA ILE A 65 5.65 -9.26 10.23
C ILE A 65 4.84 -9.99 9.16
N ALA A 66 4.07 -9.28 8.33
CA ALA A 66 3.24 -9.90 7.31
C ALA A 66 4.06 -10.51 6.16
N ALA A 67 5.12 -9.84 5.70
CA ALA A 67 5.94 -10.32 4.59
C ALA A 67 6.95 -11.41 4.99
N GLY A 68 7.53 -11.32 6.19
CA GLY A 68 8.48 -12.29 6.73
C GLY A 68 9.81 -12.37 5.96
N ASP A 69 10.40 -13.57 5.94
CA ASP A 69 11.67 -13.84 5.26
C ASP A 69 11.53 -13.75 3.73
N ASP A 70 12.48 -13.07 3.11
CA ASP A 70 12.55 -12.85 1.68
C ASP A 70 13.25 -13.96 0.90
N ARG A 71 13.85 -14.93 1.60
CA ARG A 71 14.49 -16.08 0.98
C ARG A 71 13.49 -16.93 0.24
N ARG A 72 13.80 -17.22 -1.02
CA ARG A 72 12.99 -18.13 -1.85
C ARG A 72 13.37 -19.59 -1.58
N PRO A 73 12.41 -20.53 -1.62
CA PRO A 73 12.71 -21.97 -1.49
C PRO A 73 13.74 -22.46 -2.51
N GLU A 74 13.68 -21.96 -3.73
CA GLU A 74 14.58 -22.26 -4.86
C GLU A 74 15.90 -21.45 -4.86
N GLY A 75 16.15 -20.64 -3.83
CA GLY A 75 17.32 -19.77 -3.73
C GLY A 75 17.08 -18.33 -4.21
N GLY A 76 17.92 -17.41 -3.73
CA GLY A 76 17.77 -15.98 -3.96
C GLY A 76 16.84 -15.29 -2.96
N ARG A 77 16.60 -13.99 -3.17
CA ARG A 77 15.76 -13.13 -2.32
C ARG A 77 14.67 -12.46 -3.15
N ASP A 78 13.50 -12.25 -2.58
CA ASP A 78 12.45 -11.47 -3.23
C ASP A 78 12.84 -10.01 -3.36
N ALA A 79 12.70 -9.38 -4.53
CA ALA A 79 12.94 -7.94 -4.65
C ALA A 79 11.88 -7.10 -3.89
N TYR A 80 10.71 -7.68 -3.61
CA TYR A 80 9.55 -7.04 -3.01
C TYR A 80 9.13 -7.77 -1.73
N PHE A 81 8.34 -7.11 -0.89
CA PHE A 81 7.65 -7.70 0.25
C PHE A 81 6.55 -8.63 -0.29
N VAL A 82 6.85 -9.93 -0.30
CA VAL A 82 5.97 -10.98 -0.83
C VAL A 82 5.57 -11.89 0.33
N ILE A 83 4.26 -11.99 0.56
CA ILE A 83 3.71 -12.90 1.56
C ILE A 83 3.68 -14.31 0.99
N ARG A 84 4.61 -15.15 1.44
CA ARG A 84 4.75 -16.53 0.95
C ARG A 84 3.81 -17.51 1.66
N LYS A 85 3.54 -17.28 2.94
CA LYS A 85 2.69 -18.14 3.79
C LYS A 85 1.63 -17.27 4.47
N PRO A 86 0.62 -16.78 3.72
CA PRO A 86 -0.47 -16.04 4.33
C PRO A 86 -1.29 -16.96 5.24
N ASP A 87 -1.77 -16.44 6.37
CA ASP A 87 -2.81 -17.11 7.14
C ASP A 87 -4.09 -17.18 6.29
N PRO A 88 -4.89 -18.25 6.38
CA PRO A 88 -6.19 -18.32 5.71
C PRO A 88 -7.10 -17.17 6.16
N LEU A 89 -7.89 -16.64 5.23
CA LEU A 89 -8.91 -15.63 5.52
C LEU A 89 -10.29 -16.18 5.20
N ASP A 90 -11.22 -16.03 6.13
CA ASP A 90 -12.61 -16.43 5.90
C ASP A 90 -13.22 -15.63 4.72
N PRO A 91 -13.89 -16.29 3.75
CA PRO A 91 -14.46 -15.61 2.59
C PRO A 91 -15.48 -14.51 2.93
N THR A 92 -16.24 -14.66 4.01
CA THR A 92 -17.21 -13.67 4.46
C THR A 92 -16.49 -12.43 4.98
N VAL A 93 -15.46 -12.64 5.81
CA VAL A 93 -14.59 -11.55 6.30
C VAL A 93 -13.89 -10.82 5.15
N ALA A 94 -13.38 -11.55 4.15
CA ALA A 94 -12.79 -10.94 2.95
C ALA A 94 -13.78 -10.04 2.20
N GLY A 95 -15.04 -10.47 2.10
CA GLY A 95 -16.13 -9.69 1.51
C GLY A 95 -16.42 -8.41 2.30
N GLU A 96 -16.46 -8.49 3.63
CA GLU A 96 -16.69 -7.34 4.52
C GLU A 96 -15.55 -6.33 4.47
N LEU A 97 -14.30 -6.78 4.56
CA LEU A 97 -13.11 -5.95 4.44
C LEU A 97 -13.09 -5.21 3.10
N THR A 98 -13.49 -5.86 2.01
CA THR A 98 -13.55 -5.21 0.70
C THR A 98 -14.60 -4.11 0.65
N LYS A 99 -15.78 -4.32 1.25
CA LYS A 99 -16.79 -3.26 1.34
C LYS A 99 -16.28 -2.07 2.18
N GLN A 100 -15.62 -2.34 3.30
CA GLN A 100 -15.02 -1.31 4.14
C GLN A 100 -13.93 -0.52 3.39
N TRP A 101 -13.06 -1.22 2.65
CA TRP A 101 -12.04 -0.59 1.83
C TRP A 101 -12.65 0.30 0.74
N LEU A 102 -13.61 -0.21 -0.04
CA LEU A 102 -14.25 0.59 -1.10
C LEU A 102 -14.98 1.81 -0.55
N ASP A 103 -15.68 1.66 0.58
CA ASP A 103 -16.33 2.79 1.24
C ASP A 103 -15.32 3.80 1.79
N GLY A 104 -14.19 3.33 2.36
CA GLY A 104 -13.09 4.18 2.77
C GLY A 104 -12.52 5.02 1.62
N ILE A 105 -12.25 4.39 0.47
CA ILE A 105 -11.80 5.12 -0.73
C ILE A 105 -12.86 6.13 -1.20
N ARG A 106 -14.14 5.75 -1.18
CA ARG A 106 -15.24 6.64 -1.55
C ARG A 106 -15.33 7.86 -0.63
N GLN A 107 -15.24 7.67 0.69
CA GLN A 107 -15.22 8.75 1.68
C GLN A 107 -14.00 9.67 1.49
N PHE A 108 -12.83 9.08 1.21
CA PHE A 108 -11.63 9.85 0.93
C PHE A 108 -11.76 10.67 -0.35
N ALA A 109 -12.27 10.05 -1.42
CA ALA A 109 -12.55 10.74 -2.67
C ALA A 109 -13.55 11.88 -2.50
N ASP A 110 -14.61 11.68 -1.72
CA ASP A 110 -15.61 12.72 -1.41
C ASP A 110 -14.98 13.92 -0.68
N THR A 111 -14.16 13.64 0.33
CA THR A 111 -13.40 14.66 1.07
C THR A 111 -12.48 15.47 0.15
N MET A 112 -11.88 14.80 -0.84
CA MET A 112 -10.99 15.42 -1.85
C MET A 112 -11.74 15.96 -3.08
N SER A 113 -13.08 15.99 -3.06
CA SER A 113 -13.93 16.41 -4.19
C SER A 113 -13.61 15.68 -5.51
N ALA A 114 -13.19 14.41 -5.44
CA ALA A 114 -12.85 13.58 -6.59
C ALA A 114 -14.09 12.84 -7.12
N SER A 115 -14.97 13.58 -7.81
CA SER A 115 -16.29 13.10 -8.24
C SER A 115 -16.24 11.88 -9.16
N SER A 116 -15.20 11.69 -9.99
CA SER A 116 -15.06 10.50 -10.84
C SER A 116 -15.00 9.21 -10.02
N ILE A 117 -14.22 9.21 -8.93
CA ILE A 117 -14.08 8.06 -8.03
C ILE A 117 -15.37 7.84 -7.25
N VAL A 118 -15.98 8.90 -6.71
CA VAL A 118 -17.27 8.81 -5.99
C VAL A 118 -18.35 8.22 -6.89
N ASN A 119 -18.41 8.65 -8.15
CA ASN A 119 -19.40 8.18 -9.12
C ASN A 119 -19.19 6.74 -9.59
N ALA A 120 -17.94 6.26 -9.55
CA ALA A 120 -17.59 4.88 -9.92
C ALA A 120 -17.78 3.92 -8.74
N LEU A 121 -17.46 4.35 -7.51
CA LEU A 121 -17.65 3.59 -6.27
C LEU A 121 -19.08 3.75 -5.71
N ARG A 122 -20.08 3.54 -6.56
CA ARG A 122 -21.48 3.59 -6.12
C ARG A 122 -21.74 2.55 -5.03
N PRO A 123 -22.71 2.76 -4.12
CA PRO A 123 -22.96 1.85 -3.00
C PRO A 123 -23.29 0.40 -3.38
N ASP A 124 -23.63 0.14 -4.65
CA ASP A 124 -24.08 -1.16 -5.15
C ASP A 124 -22.98 -2.00 -5.81
N VAL A 125 -21.70 -1.63 -5.69
CA VAL A 125 -20.59 -2.48 -6.16
C VAL A 125 -20.66 -3.84 -5.47
N LYS A 126 -20.90 -4.88 -6.27
CA LYS A 126 -20.98 -6.26 -5.81
C LYS A 126 -19.58 -6.79 -5.51
N VAL A 127 -19.44 -7.49 -4.40
CA VAL A 127 -18.21 -8.20 -4.04
C VAL A 127 -18.46 -9.69 -4.23
N ARG A 128 -17.68 -10.32 -5.11
CA ARG A 128 -17.67 -11.78 -5.28
C ARG A 128 -16.34 -12.33 -4.79
N VAL A 129 -16.39 -13.33 -3.91
CA VAL A 129 -15.18 -13.96 -3.36
C VAL A 129 -14.99 -15.31 -4.02
N LEU A 130 -13.78 -15.53 -4.54
CA LEU A 130 -13.36 -16.72 -5.27
C LEU A 130 -12.06 -17.23 -4.67
N GLU A 131 -11.74 -18.49 -4.94
CA GLU A 131 -10.42 -19.07 -4.64
C GLU A 131 -9.65 -19.33 -5.94
N GLY A 132 -8.33 -19.18 -5.86
CA GLY A 132 -7.43 -19.60 -6.93
C GLY A 132 -6.66 -18.46 -7.59
N ILE A 133 -6.23 -18.69 -8.83
CA ILE A 133 -5.32 -17.79 -9.53
C ILE A 133 -6.14 -16.68 -10.21
N PRO A 134 -5.93 -15.40 -9.85
CA PRO A 134 -6.67 -14.32 -10.47
C PRO A 134 -6.24 -14.12 -11.94
N PRO A 135 -7.18 -13.94 -12.89
CA PRO A 135 -6.87 -13.51 -14.25
C PRO A 135 -6.18 -12.14 -14.25
N LYS A 136 -5.48 -11.72 -15.31
CA LYS A 136 -4.89 -10.37 -15.36
C LYS A 136 -5.96 -9.32 -15.66
N HIS A 137 -5.79 -8.10 -15.15
CA HIS A 137 -6.60 -6.95 -15.61
C HIS A 137 -6.36 -6.66 -17.10
N PRO A 138 -7.33 -6.02 -17.78
CA PRO A 138 -7.12 -5.53 -19.15
C PRO A 138 -5.91 -4.59 -19.22
N LYS A 139 -5.09 -4.75 -20.25
CA LYS A 139 -3.91 -3.90 -20.47
C LYS A 139 -4.28 -2.64 -21.23
N ASP A 140 -5.11 -2.78 -22.26
CA ASP A 140 -5.59 -1.64 -23.04
C ASP A 140 -6.47 -0.75 -22.17
N ASP A 141 -6.20 0.55 -22.18
CA ASP A 141 -6.95 1.52 -21.39
C ASP A 141 -8.39 1.67 -21.85
N ALA A 142 -8.67 1.40 -23.13
CA ALA A 142 -10.03 1.40 -23.69
C ALA A 142 -10.89 0.24 -23.14
N GLU A 143 -10.27 -0.85 -22.69
CA GLU A 143 -10.96 -2.03 -22.14
C GLU A 143 -11.18 -1.93 -20.62
N LYS A 144 -10.59 -0.93 -19.95
CA LYS A 144 -10.74 -0.76 -18.51
C LYS A 144 -12.07 -0.07 -18.20
N SER A 145 -12.93 -0.74 -17.43
CA SER A 145 -14.12 -0.15 -16.82
C SER A 145 -13.77 1.08 -15.97
N ASN A 146 -14.71 2.02 -15.81
CA ASN A 146 -14.51 3.20 -14.95
C ASN A 146 -14.27 2.79 -13.48
N LEU A 147 -14.95 1.74 -13.01
CA LEU A 147 -14.67 1.18 -11.68
C LEU A 147 -13.20 0.77 -11.50
N LEU A 148 -12.62 0.09 -12.51
CA LEU A 148 -11.20 -0.27 -12.48
C LEU A 148 -10.29 0.96 -12.48
N LYS A 149 -10.57 1.97 -13.33
CA LYS A 149 -9.78 3.21 -13.37
C LYS A 149 -9.83 3.94 -12.03
N ALA A 150 -11.03 4.07 -11.45
CA ALA A 150 -11.24 4.70 -10.17
C ALA A 150 -10.47 4.00 -9.04
N VAL A 151 -10.51 2.66 -8.97
CA VAL A 151 -9.88 1.88 -7.89
C VAL A 151 -8.36 1.75 -8.08
N LEU A 152 -7.87 1.53 -9.29
CA LEU A 152 -6.45 1.21 -9.54
C LEU A 152 -5.60 2.44 -9.89
N GLN A 153 -6.17 3.41 -10.60
CA GLN A 153 -5.43 4.55 -11.15
C GLN A 153 -5.74 5.82 -10.36
N ASP A 154 -6.98 6.29 -10.37
CA ASP A 154 -7.33 7.62 -9.86
C ASP A 154 -7.15 7.73 -8.34
N SER A 155 -7.55 6.69 -7.60
CA SER A 155 -7.40 6.61 -6.15
C SER A 155 -5.95 6.75 -5.68
N SER A 156 -4.99 6.27 -6.47
CA SER A 156 -3.55 6.30 -6.14
C SER A 156 -2.97 7.72 -6.09
N HIS A 157 -3.70 8.69 -6.65
CA HIS A 157 -3.34 10.10 -6.66
C HIS A 157 -4.08 10.92 -5.60
N LEU A 158 -5.01 10.33 -4.84
CA LEU A 158 -5.78 11.08 -3.82
C LEU A 158 -4.88 11.69 -2.75
N VAL A 159 -3.89 10.94 -2.28
CA VAL A 159 -2.93 11.40 -1.26
C VAL A 159 -2.01 12.53 -1.75
N GLU A 160 -1.91 12.75 -3.06
CA GLU A 160 -1.12 13.85 -3.63
C GLU A 160 -1.86 15.19 -3.51
N LYS A 161 -3.19 15.15 -3.34
CA LYS A 161 -4.03 16.34 -3.15
C LYS A 161 -4.09 16.80 -1.70
N VAL A 162 -3.58 15.99 -0.76
CA VAL A 162 -3.60 16.29 0.67
C VAL A 162 -2.41 17.18 1.03
N ASP A 163 -2.67 18.32 1.67
CA ASP A 163 -1.62 19.16 2.25
C ASP A 163 -1.12 18.55 3.58
N ALA A 164 -0.18 17.60 3.46
CA ALA A 164 0.44 16.88 4.58
C ALA A 164 1.94 17.24 4.75
N GLY A 165 2.34 18.40 4.23
CA GLY A 165 3.75 18.83 4.21
C GLY A 165 4.62 18.03 3.23
N PRO A 166 5.94 18.25 3.25
CA PRO A 166 6.84 17.75 2.20
C PRO A 166 7.33 16.31 2.42
N LEU A 167 7.32 15.81 3.66
CA LEU A 167 7.85 14.50 4.02
C LEU A 167 7.21 13.32 3.25
N PRO A 168 5.88 13.27 3.04
CA PRO A 168 5.28 12.18 2.30
C PRO A 168 5.82 12.04 0.86
N ALA A 169 6.17 13.15 0.20
CA ALA A 169 6.72 13.11 -1.16
C ALA A 169 8.05 12.37 -1.24
N VAL A 170 8.90 12.50 -0.21
CA VAL A 170 10.18 11.80 -0.09
C VAL A 170 10.01 10.32 0.26
N LEU A 171 8.99 9.99 1.05
CA LEU A 171 8.72 8.61 1.48
C LEU A 171 8.02 7.75 0.41
N ARG A 172 7.23 8.37 -0.47
CA ARG A 172 6.41 7.68 -1.49
C ARG A 172 7.20 6.66 -2.32
N PRO A 173 8.38 6.98 -2.90
CA PRO A 173 9.12 6.02 -3.72
C PRO A 173 9.54 4.79 -2.91
N ALA A 174 10.16 4.99 -1.75
CA ALA A 174 10.60 3.89 -0.88
C ALA A 174 9.45 2.95 -0.51
N TYR A 175 8.30 3.51 -0.12
CA TYR A 175 7.13 2.71 0.24
C TYR A 175 6.46 2.05 -0.97
N TYR A 176 6.33 2.73 -2.11
CA TYR A 176 5.74 2.14 -3.32
C TYR A 176 6.51 0.89 -3.74
N TYR A 177 7.84 1.00 -3.79
CA TYR A 177 8.69 -0.10 -4.23
C TYR A 177 8.79 -1.24 -3.21
N THR A 178 8.19 -1.15 -2.01
CA THR A 178 8.08 -2.32 -1.12
C THR A 178 7.29 -3.43 -1.80
N ALA A 179 6.18 -3.13 -2.48
CA ALA A 179 5.32 -4.13 -3.10
C ALA A 179 4.82 -3.75 -4.52
N CYS A 180 5.27 -2.64 -5.09
CA CYS A 180 4.70 -2.02 -6.30
C CYS A 180 3.19 -1.83 -6.18
N ASP A 181 2.75 -1.34 -5.02
CA ASP A 181 1.35 -1.24 -4.63
C ASP A 181 1.09 0.13 -3.99
N ALA A 182 0.36 0.98 -4.71
CA ALA A 182 0.06 2.33 -4.25
C ALA A 182 -0.88 2.35 -3.05
N MET A 183 -1.80 1.39 -2.92
CA MET A 183 -2.71 1.31 -1.78
C MET A 183 -1.95 0.89 -0.52
N LEU A 184 -1.01 -0.05 -0.64
CA LEU A 184 -0.12 -0.39 0.48
C LEU A 184 0.78 0.79 0.86
N ARG A 185 1.37 1.47 -0.13
CA ARG A 185 2.16 2.69 0.10
C ARG A 185 1.37 3.72 0.91
N ASP A 186 0.13 3.98 0.50
CA ASP A 186 -0.72 4.98 1.14
C ASP A 186 -1.20 4.54 2.52
N TYR A 187 -1.44 3.24 2.73
CA TYR A 187 -1.66 2.69 4.06
C TYR A 187 -0.44 2.96 4.96
N LEU A 188 0.77 2.60 4.55
CA LEU A 188 1.97 2.76 5.38
C LEU A 188 2.21 4.22 5.79
N MET A 189 1.81 5.16 4.94
CA MET A 189 1.96 6.60 5.18
C MET A 189 0.71 7.29 5.76
N TRP A 190 -0.43 6.60 5.89
CA TRP A 190 -1.70 7.22 6.29
C TRP A 190 -1.63 8.12 7.53
N PRO A 191 -0.85 7.81 8.59
CA PRO A 191 -0.74 8.70 9.75
C PRO A 191 -0.31 10.13 9.40
N LEU A 192 0.44 10.33 8.31
CA LEU A 192 0.84 11.65 7.83
C LEU A 192 -0.34 12.45 7.25
N TYR A 193 -1.36 11.76 6.73
CA TYR A 193 -2.52 12.38 6.06
C TYR A 193 -3.72 12.56 6.99
N ALA A 194 -3.86 11.70 8.00
CA ALA A 194 -5.06 11.59 8.83
C ALA A 194 -5.54 12.93 9.42
N LYS A 195 -4.63 13.77 9.91
CA LYS A 195 -4.99 15.08 10.47
C LYS A 195 -5.50 16.05 9.41
N ALA A 196 -4.88 16.07 8.24
CA ALA A 196 -5.23 17.00 7.16
C ALA A 196 -6.55 16.60 6.46
N THR A 197 -6.86 15.31 6.41
CA THR A 197 -8.12 14.80 5.85
C THR A 197 -9.26 14.78 6.86
N GLY A 198 -8.95 14.65 8.16
CA GLY A 198 -9.96 14.46 9.22
C GLY A 198 -10.63 13.09 9.17
N LEU A 199 -10.12 12.16 8.37
CA LEU A 199 -10.70 10.83 8.17
C LEU A 199 -10.03 9.77 9.03
N ALA A 200 -10.82 8.78 9.43
CA ALA A 200 -10.29 7.48 9.83
C ALA A 200 -9.57 6.82 8.64
N ASP A 201 -8.73 5.82 8.90
CA ASP A 201 -7.92 5.18 7.86
C ASP A 201 -8.76 4.44 6.81
N PRO A 202 -8.82 4.94 5.55
CA PRO A 202 -9.61 4.32 4.49
C PRO A 202 -8.95 3.06 3.93
N LEU A 203 -7.69 2.79 4.27
CA LEU A 203 -6.86 1.72 3.72
C LEU A 203 -6.55 0.63 4.74
N ALA A 204 -7.02 0.75 5.99
CA ALA A 204 -6.83 -0.28 7.01
C ALA A 204 -7.38 -1.64 6.55
N ALA A 205 -8.60 -1.66 6.00
CA ALA A 205 -9.19 -2.89 5.48
C ALA A 205 -8.44 -3.43 4.24
N TYR A 206 -7.83 -2.56 3.43
CA TYR A 206 -6.96 -2.99 2.33
C TYR A 206 -5.72 -3.71 2.85
N PHE A 207 -5.08 -3.18 3.90
CA PHE A 207 -3.93 -3.84 4.49
C PHE A 207 -4.27 -5.23 5.01
N GLU A 208 -5.43 -5.41 5.64
CA GLU A 208 -5.92 -6.72 6.08
C GLU A 208 -6.08 -7.68 4.88
N LEU A 209 -6.69 -7.25 3.78
CA LEU A 209 -6.76 -8.06 2.56
C LEU A 209 -5.36 -8.38 2.01
N TRP A 210 -4.46 -7.39 2.00
CA TRP A 210 -3.11 -7.53 1.48
C TRP A 210 -2.29 -8.54 2.31
N ARG A 211 -2.36 -8.50 3.66
CA ARG A 211 -1.62 -9.42 4.54
C ARG A 211 -2.05 -10.89 4.38
N HIS A 212 -3.28 -11.12 3.93
CA HIS A 212 -3.81 -12.44 3.57
C HIS A 212 -3.60 -12.79 2.09
N ARG A 213 -2.82 -11.98 1.36
CA ARG A 213 -2.49 -12.15 -0.07
C ARG A 213 -3.75 -12.19 -0.96
N VAL A 214 -4.84 -11.55 -0.53
CA VAL A 214 -6.04 -11.41 -1.35
C VAL A 214 -5.71 -10.53 -2.55
N LYS A 215 -6.15 -10.95 -3.73
CA LYS A 215 -6.04 -10.16 -4.96
C LYS A 215 -7.43 -9.79 -5.46
N TYR A 216 -7.60 -8.57 -5.94
CA TYR A 216 -8.88 -8.15 -6.53
C TYR A 216 -8.78 -8.01 -8.05
N ARG A 217 -9.88 -8.25 -8.76
CA ARG A 217 -10.04 -8.00 -10.19
C ARG A 217 -11.35 -7.30 -10.48
N ILE A 218 -11.32 -6.39 -11.44
CA ILE A 218 -12.47 -5.60 -11.87
C ILE A 218 -12.47 -5.67 -13.40
N PHE A 219 -13.55 -6.21 -13.96
CA PHE A 219 -13.74 -6.37 -15.41
C PHE A 219 -14.97 -5.62 -15.93
N GLY A 220 -15.76 -5.02 -15.03
CA GLY A 220 -16.98 -4.32 -15.36
C GLY A 220 -17.28 -3.24 -14.32
N GLU A 221 -18.37 -2.52 -14.53
CA GLU A 221 -18.66 -1.29 -13.79
C GLU A 221 -19.23 -1.51 -12.39
N THR A 222 -19.69 -2.71 -12.05
CA THR A 222 -20.53 -2.95 -10.87
C THR A 222 -20.06 -4.10 -9.98
N GLN A 223 -18.90 -4.70 -10.26
CA GLN A 223 -18.43 -5.86 -9.50
C GLN A 223 -16.91 -5.87 -9.34
N ILE A 224 -16.48 -6.22 -8.14
CA ILE A 224 -15.11 -6.59 -7.80
C ILE A 224 -15.06 -8.08 -7.42
N ASP A 225 -14.15 -8.80 -8.04
CA ASP A 225 -13.85 -10.19 -7.73
C ASP A 225 -12.62 -10.26 -6.83
N LEU A 226 -12.76 -10.84 -5.64
CA LEU A 226 -11.64 -11.19 -4.77
C LEU A 226 -11.18 -12.62 -5.04
N TYR A 227 -9.88 -12.84 -4.98
CA TYR A 227 -9.23 -14.12 -5.12
C TYR A 227 -8.42 -14.38 -3.85
N LEU A 228 -8.92 -15.30 -3.05
CA LEU A 228 -8.19 -15.86 -1.91
C LEU A 228 -7.11 -16.83 -2.43
N PRO A 229 -5.92 -16.87 -1.79
CA PRO A 229 -4.92 -17.86 -2.12
C PRO A 229 -5.46 -19.28 -1.96
N TRP A 230 -5.12 -20.16 -2.89
CA TRP A 230 -5.41 -21.57 -2.72
C TRP A 230 -4.49 -22.18 -1.66
N HIS A 231 -5.09 -22.82 -0.66
CA HIS A 231 -4.38 -23.60 0.35
C HIS A 231 -4.68 -25.09 0.10
N PRO A 232 -3.72 -25.88 -0.44
CA PRO A 232 -3.89 -27.32 -0.41
C PRO A 232 -3.98 -27.78 1.05
N ALA A 233 -5.05 -28.49 1.38
CA ALA A 233 -5.22 -29.20 2.65
C ALA A 233 -4.18 -30.31 2.82
#